data_AF-A0A1C6KAY9-F1
#
_entry.id   AF-A0A1C6KAY9-F1
#
_cell.length_a   1.000
_cell.length_b   1.000
_cell.length_c   1.000
_cell.angle_alpha   90.00
_cell.angle_beta   90.00
_cell.angle_gamma   90.00
#
_symmetry.space_group_name_H-M   'P 1'
#
loop_
_entity.id
_entity.type
_entity.pdbx_description
1 polymer ?
#
loop_
_entity_poly.entity_id
_entity_poly.type
_entity_poly.pdbx_seq_one_letter_code
_entity_poly.pdbx_strand_id
1 'polypeptide(L)'
;MKPKEKRKGRPKKINYVYRERSLYYARIHDITKLCELREYDLRGHREIILFLYRYYLCSFTEDTKKALEDVLELNSMFISPLKENEVIRATRSAEKCYLDKNKEYKYKNETLIDLLEITEYEETQMSTIISKGEYKRRDRVYQKNKYQRKLKSEGKISEKEKLSQRRAKIKDLLAEGLKQKDICSQLNISKDTYIRDRKYLREQGLI
;
A
#
# COMPACT_ATOMS: atom_id res chain seq x y z
N MET A 1 54.07 -10.05 11.77
CA MET A 1 52.64 -10.29 11.48
C MET A 1 52.20 -9.34 10.38
N LYS A 2 51.68 -9.81 9.24
CA LYS A 2 51.18 -8.93 8.17
C LYS A 2 49.88 -8.24 8.63
N PRO A 3 49.71 -6.92 8.42
CA PRO A 3 48.48 -6.23 8.79
C PRO A 3 47.30 -6.74 7.96
N LYS A 4 46.19 -7.09 8.63
CA LYS A 4 44.94 -7.52 7.97
C LYS A 4 44.42 -6.40 7.08
N GLU A 5 44.26 -6.68 5.79
CA GLU A 5 43.57 -5.79 4.85
C GLU A 5 42.12 -5.54 5.31
N LYS A 6 41.73 -4.26 5.32
CA LYS A 6 40.35 -3.86 5.62
C LYS A 6 39.42 -4.38 4.52
N ARG A 7 38.50 -5.28 4.87
CA ARG A 7 37.44 -5.74 3.96
C ARG A 7 36.67 -4.54 3.42
N LYS A 8 36.55 -4.41 2.09
CA LYS A 8 35.68 -3.42 1.45
C LYS A 8 34.26 -3.56 2.03
N GLY A 9 33.77 -2.52 2.69
CA GLY A 9 32.42 -2.48 3.24
C GLY A 9 31.38 -2.71 2.15
N ARG A 10 30.17 -3.11 2.56
CA ARG A 10 29.01 -3.31 1.66
C ARG A 10 28.90 -2.10 0.72
N PRO A 11 28.85 -2.30 -0.62
CA PRO A 11 28.70 -1.19 -1.54
C PRO A 11 27.47 -0.38 -1.14
N LYS A 12 27.63 0.94 -1.01
CA LYS A 12 26.54 1.85 -0.70
C LYS A 12 25.45 1.62 -1.74
N LYS A 13 24.27 1.23 -1.27
CA LYS A 13 23.10 1.07 -2.13
C LYS A 13 22.86 2.43 -2.78
N ILE A 14 22.95 2.49 -4.10
CA ILE A 14 22.65 3.70 -4.87
C ILE A 14 21.16 3.98 -4.62
N ASN A 15 20.86 4.92 -3.73
CA ASN A 15 19.52 5.42 -3.52
C ASN A 15 19.18 6.25 -4.76
N TYR A 16 18.50 5.64 -5.73
CA TYR A 16 17.93 6.33 -6.86
C TYR A 16 17.02 7.44 -6.33
N VAL A 17 17.52 8.68 -6.37
CA VAL A 17 16.75 9.94 -6.53
C VAL A 17 15.38 9.95 -5.84
N TYR A 18 15.34 9.71 -4.53
CA TYR A 18 14.18 10.04 -3.70
C TYR A 18 14.25 11.54 -3.38
N ARG A 19 14.19 12.39 -4.42
CA ARG A 19 14.10 13.85 -4.25
C ARG A 19 12.68 14.18 -3.82
N GLU A 20 12.51 15.15 -2.93
CA GLU A 20 11.23 15.62 -2.39
C GLU A 20 10.11 15.77 -3.43
N ARG A 21 10.48 16.05 -4.69
CA ARG A 21 9.61 16.03 -5.87
C ARG A 21 8.75 14.75 -6.01
N SER A 22 9.27 13.59 -5.63
CA SER A 22 8.53 12.31 -5.63
C SER A 22 7.43 12.24 -4.57
N LEU A 23 7.64 12.85 -3.40
CA LEU A 23 6.65 12.92 -2.34
C LEU A 23 5.52 13.87 -2.72
N TYR A 24 5.85 15.06 -3.21
CA TYR A 24 4.83 16.04 -3.61
C TYR A 24 3.98 15.51 -4.77
N TYR A 25 4.59 14.86 -5.76
CA TYR A 25 3.85 14.18 -6.82
C TYR A 25 2.86 13.14 -6.29
N ALA A 26 3.30 12.28 -5.36
CA ALA A 26 2.43 11.28 -4.76
C ALA A 26 1.30 11.90 -3.93
N ARG A 27 1.57 12.99 -3.20
CA ARG A 27 0.55 13.73 -2.44
C ARG A 27 -0.45 14.45 -3.33
N ILE A 28 -0.03 15.02 -4.45
CA ILE A 28 -0.93 15.58 -5.48
C ILE A 28 -1.88 14.49 -5.93
N HIS A 29 -1.36 13.29 -6.25
CA HIS A 29 -2.19 12.16 -6.68
C HIS A 29 -3.13 11.68 -5.57
N ASP A 30 -2.68 11.61 -4.32
CA ASP A 30 -3.52 11.23 -3.18
C ASP A 30 -4.66 12.22 -2.95
N ILE A 31 -4.41 13.53 -3.10
CA ILE A 31 -5.45 14.56 -3.00
C ILE A 31 -6.44 14.46 -4.16
N THR A 32 -5.98 14.27 -5.39
CA THR A 32 -6.88 14.05 -6.54
C THR A 32 -7.73 12.80 -6.33
N LYS A 33 -7.11 11.70 -5.87
CA LYS A 33 -7.82 10.45 -5.54
C LYS A 33 -8.85 10.66 -4.44
N LEU A 34 -8.55 11.45 -3.41
CA LEU A 34 -9.50 11.80 -2.37
C LEU A 34 -10.72 12.53 -2.93
N CYS A 35 -10.50 13.50 -3.84
CA CYS A 35 -11.59 14.21 -4.51
C CYS A 35 -12.48 13.25 -5.31
N GLU A 36 -11.88 12.33 -6.06
CA GLU A 36 -12.60 11.30 -6.82
C GLU A 36 -13.42 10.36 -5.92
N LEU A 37 -12.84 9.88 -4.81
CA LEU A 37 -13.50 8.96 -3.88
C LEU A 37 -14.69 9.59 -3.17
N ARG A 38 -14.66 10.92 -2.98
CA ARG A 38 -15.76 11.70 -2.42
C ARG A 38 -16.72 12.21 -3.50
N GLU A 39 -16.60 11.73 -4.73
CA GLU A 39 -17.41 12.15 -5.88
C GLU A 39 -17.43 13.69 -6.05
N TYR A 40 -16.32 14.34 -5.68
CA TYR A 40 -16.16 15.79 -5.68
C TYR A 40 -17.17 16.57 -4.79
N ASP A 41 -17.84 15.89 -3.86
CA ASP A 41 -18.59 16.51 -2.75
C ASP A 41 -17.67 16.78 -1.56
N LEU A 42 -17.08 17.97 -1.53
CA LEU A 42 -16.01 18.32 -0.58
C LEU A 42 -16.43 19.41 0.41
N ARG A 43 -17.73 19.56 0.67
CA ARG A 43 -18.26 20.56 1.61
C ARG A 43 -17.56 20.44 2.98
N GLY A 44 -17.15 21.58 3.53
CA GLY A 44 -16.34 21.65 4.76
C GLY A 44 -14.82 21.53 4.53
N HIS A 45 -14.38 20.90 3.44
CA HIS A 45 -12.96 20.60 3.19
C HIS A 45 -12.36 21.29 1.94
N ARG A 46 -13.18 21.99 1.14
CA ARG A 46 -12.74 22.63 -0.13
C ARG A 46 -11.49 23.49 0.00
N GLU A 47 -11.48 24.42 0.95
CA GLU A 47 -10.37 25.37 1.12
C GLU A 47 -9.08 24.66 1.48
N ILE A 48 -9.12 23.73 2.45
CA ILE A 48 -7.93 23.00 2.90
C ILE A 48 -7.42 22.06 1.81
N ILE A 49 -8.31 21.39 1.06
CA ILE A 49 -7.94 20.54 -0.08
C ILE A 49 -7.24 21.37 -1.15
N LEU A 50 -7.85 22.49 -1.57
CA LEU A 50 -7.28 23.36 -2.61
C LEU A 50 -5.96 24.00 -2.15
N PHE A 51 -5.85 24.37 -0.86
CA PHE A 51 -4.61 24.87 -0.28
C PHE A 51 -3.49 23.82 -0.34
N LEU A 52 -3.76 22.60 0.12
CA LEU A 52 -2.78 21.50 0.12
C LEU A 52 -2.38 21.15 -1.31
N TYR A 53 -3.35 21.08 -2.22
CA TYR A 53 -3.14 20.82 -3.63
C TYR A 53 -2.22 21.88 -4.26
N ARG A 54 -2.52 23.17 -4.05
CA ARG A 54 -1.69 24.28 -4.54
C ARG A 54 -0.28 24.25 -3.95
N TYR A 55 -0.16 23.97 -2.65
CA TYR A 55 1.12 23.89 -1.96
C TYR A 55 2.03 22.81 -2.54
N TYR A 56 1.47 21.60 -2.74
CA TYR A 56 2.22 20.50 -3.34
C TYR A 56 2.52 20.74 -4.82
N LEU A 57 1.61 21.35 -5.58
CA LEU A 57 1.87 21.75 -6.97
C LEU A 57 3.03 22.73 -7.06
N CYS A 58 3.01 23.83 -6.30
CA CYS A 58 4.12 24.79 -6.28
C CYS A 58 5.46 24.10 -5.97
N SER A 59 5.46 23.16 -5.03
CA SER A 59 6.65 22.41 -4.63
C SER A 59 7.12 21.37 -5.68
N PHE A 60 6.23 20.95 -6.57
CA PHE A 60 6.51 19.94 -7.61
C PHE A 60 6.85 20.55 -8.98
N THR A 61 6.13 21.60 -9.38
CA THR A 61 6.27 22.28 -10.68
C THR A 61 7.25 23.44 -10.62
N GLU A 62 7.48 24.01 -9.44
CA GLU A 62 8.24 25.27 -9.25
C GLU A 62 7.62 26.45 -10.03
N ASP A 63 6.32 26.37 -10.36
CA ASP A 63 5.56 27.39 -11.09
C ASP A 63 4.25 27.71 -10.34
N THR A 64 4.21 28.91 -9.74
CA THR A 64 3.09 29.36 -8.92
C THR A 64 1.86 29.77 -9.74
N LYS A 65 2.05 30.17 -11.00
CA LYS A 65 0.96 30.51 -11.93
C LYS A 65 0.27 29.24 -12.40
N LYS A 66 1.07 28.27 -12.89
CA LYS A 66 0.53 26.97 -13.30
C LYS A 66 -0.17 26.26 -12.15
N ALA A 67 0.40 26.30 -10.94
CA ALA A 67 -0.24 25.73 -9.76
C ALA A 67 -1.59 26.38 -9.44
N LEU A 68 -1.75 27.70 -9.67
CA LEU A 68 -3.04 28.37 -9.48
C LEU A 68 -4.06 27.97 -10.56
N GLU A 69 -3.63 27.88 -11.82
CA GLU A 69 -4.48 27.40 -12.93
C GLU A 69 -5.03 26.00 -12.64
N ASP A 70 -4.17 25.06 -12.25
CA ASP A 70 -4.55 23.68 -11.93
C ASP A 70 -5.49 23.60 -10.71
N VAL A 71 -5.34 24.50 -9.74
CA VAL A 71 -6.23 24.59 -8.57
C VAL A 71 -7.60 25.12 -8.96
N LEU A 72 -7.68 26.08 -9.88
CA LEU A 72 -8.94 26.58 -10.40
C LEU A 72 -9.66 25.51 -11.23
N GLU A 73 -8.91 24.75 -12.03
CA GLU A 73 -9.42 23.59 -12.76
C GLU A 73 -9.99 22.55 -11.80
N LEU A 74 -9.23 22.13 -10.77
CA LEU A 74 -9.72 21.19 -9.77
C LEU A 74 -10.96 21.70 -9.04
N ASN A 75 -10.97 22.96 -8.63
CA ASN A 75 -12.14 23.57 -7.98
C ASN A 75 -13.37 23.53 -8.89
N SER A 76 -13.22 23.72 -10.21
CA SER A 76 -14.33 23.68 -11.17
C SER A 76 -15.00 22.30 -11.26
N MET A 77 -14.29 21.24 -10.87
CA MET A 77 -14.82 19.87 -10.82
C MET A 77 -15.66 19.60 -9.56
N PHE A 78 -15.61 20.48 -8.55
CA PHE A 78 -16.36 20.29 -7.31
C PHE A 78 -17.86 20.43 -7.55
N ILE A 79 -18.68 19.62 -6.85
CA ILE A 79 -20.15 19.74 -6.93
C ILE A 79 -20.60 21.15 -6.50
N SER A 80 -19.92 21.72 -5.50
CA SER A 80 -20.12 23.10 -5.06
C SER A 80 -18.78 23.83 -5.09
N PRO A 81 -18.39 24.41 -6.24
CA PRO A 81 -17.11 25.10 -6.38
C PRO A 81 -17.09 26.40 -5.56
N LEU A 82 -15.92 26.78 -5.07
CA LEU A 82 -15.70 28.12 -4.52
C LEU A 82 -15.64 29.14 -5.65
N LYS A 83 -15.94 30.42 -5.36
CA LYS A 83 -15.72 31.49 -6.34
C LYS A 83 -14.24 31.65 -6.62
N GLU A 84 -13.85 31.99 -7.84
CA GLU A 84 -12.44 32.14 -8.22
C GLU A 84 -11.64 33.06 -7.27
N ASN A 85 -12.18 34.24 -6.95
CA ASN A 85 -11.56 35.16 -5.99
C ASN A 85 -11.40 34.56 -4.58
N GLU A 86 -12.31 33.67 -4.17
CA GLU A 86 -12.24 32.96 -2.91
C GLU A 86 -11.13 31.89 -2.92
N VAL A 87 -11.03 31.11 -4.00
CA VAL A 87 -9.92 30.15 -4.22
C VAL A 87 -8.57 30.86 -4.17
N ILE A 88 -8.44 31.98 -4.89
CA ILE A 88 -7.19 32.77 -4.93
C ILE A 88 -6.81 33.21 -3.52
N ARG A 89 -7.77 33.75 -2.74
CA ARG A 89 -7.51 34.22 -1.38
C ARG A 89 -7.18 33.08 -0.41
N ALA A 90 -8.00 32.03 -0.39
CA ALA A 90 -7.86 30.90 0.52
C ALA A 90 -6.53 30.16 0.32
N THR A 91 -6.07 30.06 -0.94
CA THR A 91 -4.84 29.33 -1.28
C THR A 91 -3.60 30.21 -1.41
N ARG A 92 -3.71 31.55 -1.28
CA ARG A 92 -2.57 32.48 -1.43
C ARG A 92 -1.42 32.18 -0.47
N SER A 93 -1.73 31.68 0.72
CA SER A 93 -0.76 31.27 1.72
C SER A 93 0.12 30.11 1.24
N ALA A 94 -0.38 29.23 0.36
CA ALA A 94 0.39 28.10 -0.17
C ALA A 94 1.61 28.56 -0.97
N GLU A 95 1.43 29.58 -1.82
CA GLU A 95 2.51 30.20 -2.58
C GLU A 95 3.52 30.90 -1.66
N LYS A 96 3.03 31.66 -0.67
CA LYS A 96 3.91 32.30 0.32
C LYS A 96 4.74 31.28 1.10
N CYS A 97 4.13 30.16 1.50
CA CYS A 97 4.80 29.07 2.19
C CYS A 97 5.85 28.39 1.31
N TYR A 98 5.57 28.18 0.03
CA TYR A 98 6.54 27.64 -0.93
C TYR A 98 7.75 28.57 -1.13
N LEU A 99 7.54 29.88 -1.23
CA LEU A 99 8.61 30.87 -1.44
C LEU A 99 9.46 31.17 -0.20
N ASP A 100 8.98 30.80 0.99
CA ASP A 100 9.67 31.03 2.25
C ASP A 100 10.82 30.03 2.43
N LYS A 101 12.06 30.49 2.22
CA LYS A 101 13.30 29.69 2.32
C LYS A 101 13.52 29.05 3.69
N ASN A 102 12.81 29.50 4.73
CA ASN A 102 12.96 29.03 6.10
C ASN A 102 11.89 28.01 6.53
N LYS A 103 10.93 27.68 5.67
CA LYS A 103 9.82 26.77 6.04
C LYS A 103 9.81 25.50 5.22
N GLU A 104 10.36 24.43 5.80
CA GLU A 104 10.01 23.07 5.40
C GLU A 104 8.61 22.74 5.94
N TYR A 105 7.55 23.18 5.24
CA TYR A 105 6.17 22.85 5.62
C TYR A 105 5.87 21.38 5.30
N LYS A 106 6.41 20.48 6.12
CA LYS A 106 6.26 19.02 5.97
C LYS A 106 5.14 18.53 6.88
N TYR A 107 3.90 18.56 6.39
CA TYR A 107 2.78 17.94 7.10
C TYR A 107 3.08 16.46 7.36
N LYS A 108 2.90 16.04 8.61
CA LYS A 108 2.89 14.62 8.97
C LYS A 108 1.63 13.97 8.38
N ASN A 109 1.72 12.69 8.06
CA ASN A 109 0.57 11.95 7.52
C ASN A 109 -0.59 11.96 8.50
N GLU A 110 -0.32 11.79 9.79
CA GLU A 110 -1.35 11.84 10.84
C GLU A 110 -2.11 13.17 10.79
N THR A 111 -1.42 14.30 10.67
CA THR A 111 -2.04 15.62 10.57
C THR A 111 -2.89 15.78 9.30
N LEU A 112 -2.46 15.22 8.17
CA LEU A 112 -3.25 15.28 6.93
C LEU A 112 -4.53 14.44 7.03
N ILE A 113 -4.44 13.27 7.63
CA ILE A 113 -5.58 12.38 7.85
C ILE A 113 -6.61 13.06 8.75
N ASP A 114 -6.16 13.68 9.85
CA ASP A 114 -7.03 14.40 10.77
C ASP A 114 -7.67 15.62 10.11
N LEU A 115 -6.88 16.46 9.41
CA LEU A 115 -7.37 17.69 8.78
C LEU A 115 -8.39 17.43 7.65
N LEU A 116 -8.21 16.34 6.91
CA LEU A 116 -9.04 15.99 5.77
C LEU A 116 -10.13 14.97 6.14
N GLU A 117 -10.16 14.53 7.40
CA GLU A 117 -11.04 13.47 7.91
C GLU A 117 -10.99 12.24 7.00
N ILE A 118 -9.79 11.79 6.63
CA ILE A 118 -9.60 10.65 5.72
C ILE A 118 -10.02 9.37 6.43
N THR A 119 -10.91 8.61 5.80
CA THR A 119 -11.40 7.33 6.32
C THR A 119 -10.40 6.20 6.08
N GLU A 120 -10.51 5.13 6.88
CA GLU A 120 -9.67 3.93 6.69
C GLU A 120 -9.80 3.35 5.28
N TYR A 121 -10.99 3.43 4.66
CA TYR A 121 -11.22 2.98 3.30
C TYR A 121 -10.46 3.85 2.29
N GLU A 122 -10.55 5.17 2.39
CA GLU A 122 -9.84 6.11 1.51
C GLU A 122 -8.33 5.91 1.59
N GLU A 123 -7.77 5.70 2.81
CA GLU A 123 -6.35 5.39 2.99
C GLU A 123 -5.91 4.16 2.17
N THR A 124 -6.77 3.15 1.99
CA THR A 124 -6.42 1.96 1.21
C THR A 124 -6.16 2.25 -0.27
N GLN A 125 -6.68 3.36 -0.78
CA GLN A 125 -6.52 3.79 -2.17
C GLN A 125 -5.40 4.83 -2.35
N MET A 126 -4.88 5.38 -1.25
CA MET A 126 -3.80 6.38 -1.28
C MET A 126 -2.41 5.74 -1.36
N SER A 127 -1.43 6.49 -1.85
CA SER A 127 -0.04 6.05 -1.97
C SER A 127 0.82 6.43 -0.76
N THR A 128 0.68 7.66 -0.27
CA THR A 128 1.55 8.25 0.76
C THR A 128 0.82 8.80 1.97
N ILE A 129 -0.38 9.39 1.83
CA ILE A 129 -1.18 9.89 2.95
C ILE A 129 -1.88 8.69 3.60
N ILE A 130 -1.10 7.92 4.37
CA ILE A 130 -1.57 6.72 5.06
C ILE A 130 -1.08 6.72 6.51
N SER A 131 -1.91 6.15 7.37
CA SER A 131 -1.61 5.92 8.77
C SER A 131 -0.56 4.83 8.95
N LYS A 132 -0.02 4.75 10.16
CA LYS A 132 0.84 3.62 10.56
C LYS A 132 0.11 2.29 10.51
N GLY A 133 -1.22 2.30 10.71
CA GLY A 133 -2.07 1.11 10.63
C GLY A 133 -2.09 0.53 9.23
N GLU A 134 -2.43 1.38 8.25
CA GLU A 134 -2.47 0.99 6.84
C GLU A 134 -1.10 0.59 6.31
N TYR A 135 -0.03 1.33 6.68
CA TYR A 135 1.34 0.95 6.36
C TYR A 135 1.68 -0.47 6.84
N LYS A 136 1.39 -0.80 8.10
CA LYS A 136 1.64 -2.13 8.66
C LYS A 136 0.78 -3.21 7.99
N ARG A 137 -0.45 -2.88 7.57
CA ARG A 137 -1.29 -3.81 6.80
C ARG A 137 -0.64 -4.14 5.45
N ARG A 138 -0.21 -3.12 4.70
CA ARG A 138 0.48 -3.29 3.40
C ARG A 138 1.78 -4.06 3.54
N ASP A 139 2.61 -3.76 4.53
CA ASP A 139 3.87 -4.49 4.75
C ASP A 139 3.60 -5.97 5.04
N ARG A 140 2.63 -6.31 5.90
CA ARG A 140 2.24 -7.72 6.15
C ARG A 140 1.87 -8.45 4.86
N VAL A 141 1.09 -7.81 3.98
CA VAL A 141 0.72 -8.38 2.67
C VAL A 141 1.95 -8.54 1.78
N TYR A 142 2.81 -7.53 1.71
CA TYR A 142 4.03 -7.56 0.93
C TYR A 142 4.98 -8.67 1.39
N GLN A 143 5.25 -8.79 2.69
CA GLN A 143 6.12 -9.83 3.24
C GLN A 143 5.57 -11.23 2.97
N LYS A 144 4.24 -11.42 3.13
CA LYS A 144 3.57 -12.67 2.77
C LYS A 144 3.79 -13.02 1.30
N ASN A 145 3.56 -12.08 0.39
CA ASN A 145 3.73 -12.31 -1.05
C ASN A 145 5.18 -12.54 -1.43
N LYS A 146 6.11 -11.80 -0.83
CA LYS A 146 7.55 -11.96 -1.03
C LYS A 146 8.02 -13.35 -0.61
N TYR A 147 7.56 -13.84 0.53
CA TYR A 147 7.84 -15.20 0.99
C TYR A 147 7.30 -16.24 0.01
N GLN A 148 6.06 -16.10 -0.46
CA GLN A 148 5.48 -17.02 -1.45
C GLN A 148 6.24 -17.03 -2.78
N ARG A 149 6.67 -15.85 -3.27
CA ARG A 149 7.51 -15.75 -4.48
C ARG A 149 8.86 -16.44 -4.28
N LYS A 150 9.47 -16.29 -3.11
CA LYS A 150 10.74 -16.95 -2.77
C LYS A 150 10.60 -18.48 -2.79
N LEU A 151 9.53 -19.02 -2.19
CA LEU A 151 9.24 -20.45 -2.24
C LEU A 151 9.15 -20.96 -3.68
N LYS A 152 8.33 -20.28 -4.52
CA LYS A 152 8.19 -20.62 -5.94
C LYS A 152 9.52 -20.58 -6.70
N SER A 153 10.36 -19.56 -6.48
CA SER A 153 11.68 -19.48 -7.12
C SER A 153 12.65 -20.57 -6.69
N GLU A 154 12.51 -21.09 -5.47
CA GLU A 154 13.31 -22.22 -4.97
C GLU A 154 12.72 -23.59 -5.35
N GLY A 155 11.64 -23.63 -6.14
CA GLY A 155 10.91 -24.86 -6.46
C GLY A 155 10.22 -25.50 -5.24
N LYS A 156 10.12 -24.76 -4.14
CA LYS A 156 9.49 -25.23 -2.91
C LYS A 156 8.03 -24.83 -2.89
N ILE A 157 7.19 -25.74 -2.45
CA ILE A 157 5.77 -25.48 -2.16
C ILE A 157 5.60 -25.13 -0.68
N SER A 158 4.61 -24.31 -0.38
CA SER A 158 4.28 -23.96 1.01
C SER A 158 3.76 -25.17 1.79
N GLU A 159 3.92 -25.19 3.10
CA GLU A 159 3.39 -26.28 3.94
C GLU A 159 1.86 -26.46 3.78
N LYS A 160 1.13 -25.36 3.56
CA LYS A 160 -0.31 -25.40 3.28
C LYS A 160 -0.61 -26.11 1.95
N GLU A 161 0.18 -25.85 0.91
CA GLU A 161 0.05 -26.55 -0.37
C GLU A 161 0.44 -28.02 -0.26
N LYS A 162 1.52 -28.36 0.47
CA LYS A 162 1.88 -29.76 0.76
C LYS A 162 0.73 -30.52 1.44
N LEU A 163 0.13 -29.89 2.44
CA LEU A 163 -1.03 -30.42 3.15
C LEU A 163 -2.22 -30.62 2.22
N SER A 164 -2.50 -29.63 1.36
CA SER A 164 -3.58 -29.71 0.36
C SER A 164 -3.36 -30.82 -0.67
N GLN A 165 -2.15 -30.94 -1.20
CA GLN A 165 -1.77 -32.00 -2.14
C GLN A 165 -1.87 -33.38 -1.48
N ARG A 166 -1.42 -33.51 -0.23
CA ARG A 166 -1.56 -34.75 0.53
C ARG A 166 -3.03 -35.13 0.73
N ARG A 167 -3.88 -34.17 1.11
CA ARG A 167 -5.33 -34.37 1.27
C ARG A 167 -6.01 -34.77 -0.03
N ALA A 168 -5.64 -34.14 -1.16
CA ALA A 168 -6.12 -34.54 -2.47
C ALA A 168 -5.74 -35.99 -2.80
N LYS A 169 -4.47 -36.38 -2.62
CA LYS A 169 -4.03 -37.77 -2.80
C LYS A 169 -4.77 -38.76 -1.91
N ILE A 170 -5.01 -38.42 -0.64
CA ILE A 170 -5.79 -39.28 0.26
C ILE A 170 -7.22 -39.46 -0.26
N LYS A 171 -7.85 -38.39 -0.75
CA LYS A 171 -9.20 -38.44 -1.35
C LYS A 171 -9.22 -39.35 -2.58
N ASP A 172 -8.25 -39.20 -3.48
CA ASP A 172 -8.17 -40.00 -4.71
C ASP A 172 -7.96 -41.49 -4.40
N LEU A 173 -7.03 -41.82 -3.50
CA LEU A 173 -6.77 -43.21 -3.08
C LEU A 173 -7.97 -43.83 -2.32
N LEU A 174 -8.75 -43.03 -1.60
CA LEU A 174 -10.00 -43.49 -0.99
C LEU A 174 -11.07 -43.79 -2.03
N ALA A 175 -11.16 -42.98 -3.09
CA ALA A 175 -12.09 -43.22 -4.21
C ALA A 175 -11.72 -44.50 -5.00
N GLU A 176 -10.42 -44.81 -5.10
CA GLU A 176 -9.90 -46.08 -5.64
C GLU A 176 -10.15 -47.29 -4.71
N GLY A 177 -10.68 -47.07 -3.50
CA GLY A 177 -11.04 -48.13 -2.55
C GLY A 177 -9.89 -48.65 -1.70
N LEU A 178 -8.73 -47.96 -1.67
CA LEU A 178 -7.59 -48.40 -0.86
C LEU A 178 -7.88 -48.29 0.64
N LYS A 179 -7.36 -49.26 1.40
CA LYS A 179 -7.48 -49.26 2.86
C LYS A 179 -6.48 -48.29 3.48
N GLN A 180 -6.80 -47.81 4.68
CA GLN A 180 -5.97 -46.87 5.44
C GLN A 180 -4.49 -47.27 5.52
N LYS A 181 -4.19 -48.55 5.78
CA LYS A 181 -2.82 -49.04 5.96
C LYS A 181 -1.99 -48.87 4.68
N ASP A 182 -2.60 -49.11 3.53
CA ASP A 182 -1.96 -49.02 2.23
C ASP A 182 -1.72 -47.56 1.85
N ILE A 183 -2.71 -46.68 2.10
CA ILE A 183 -2.58 -45.23 1.90
C ILE A 183 -1.45 -44.64 2.75
N CYS A 184 -1.37 -45.03 4.03
CA CYS A 184 -0.31 -44.55 4.92
C CYS A 184 1.08 -44.98 4.45
N SER A 185 1.21 -46.22 4.00
CA SER A 185 2.46 -46.76 3.44
C SER A 185 2.85 -46.05 2.15
N GLN A 186 1.91 -45.89 1.21
CA GLN A 186 2.15 -45.30 -0.10
C GLN A 186 2.50 -43.81 -0.03
N LEU A 187 1.88 -43.06 0.88
CA LEU A 187 2.17 -41.63 1.09
C LEU A 187 3.30 -41.39 2.10
N ASN A 188 3.86 -42.45 2.70
CA ASN A 188 4.86 -42.39 3.76
C ASN A 188 4.46 -41.43 4.91
N ILE A 189 3.24 -41.62 5.45
CA ILE A 189 2.69 -40.80 6.53
C ILE A 189 2.26 -41.63 7.73
N SER A 190 2.31 -41.03 8.92
CA SER A 190 1.82 -41.69 10.13
C SER A 190 0.30 -41.85 10.14
N LYS A 191 -0.17 -42.85 10.89
CA LYS A 191 -1.59 -43.10 11.12
C LYS A 191 -2.33 -41.84 11.62
N ASP A 192 -1.72 -41.11 12.55
CA ASP A 192 -2.33 -39.90 13.14
C ASP A 192 -2.43 -38.75 12.14
N THR A 193 -1.48 -38.66 11.21
CA THR A 193 -1.50 -37.67 10.14
C THR A 193 -2.65 -37.95 9.18
N TYR A 194 -2.82 -39.22 8.78
CA TYR A 194 -3.94 -39.67 7.97
C TYR A 194 -5.29 -39.40 8.65
N ILE A 195 -5.42 -39.73 9.95
CA ILE A 195 -6.67 -39.53 10.70
C ILE A 195 -7.07 -38.04 10.70
N ARG A 196 -6.11 -37.15 10.96
CA ARG A 196 -6.34 -35.70 10.95
C ARG A 196 -6.79 -35.19 9.57
N ASP A 197 -6.14 -35.65 8.51
CA ASP A 197 -6.49 -35.23 7.14
C ASP A 197 -7.82 -35.81 6.66
N ARG A 198 -8.12 -37.06 7.01
CA ARG A 198 -9.42 -37.68 6.72
C ARG A 198 -10.55 -36.97 7.47
N LYS A 199 -10.34 -36.61 8.75
CA LYS A 199 -11.29 -35.83 9.54
C LYS A 199 -11.60 -34.50 8.86
N TYR A 200 -10.57 -33.76 8.44
CA TYR A 200 -10.74 -32.51 7.69
C TYR A 200 -11.55 -32.71 6.40
N LEU A 201 -11.25 -33.76 5.61
CA LEU A 201 -11.98 -34.04 4.36
C LEU A 201 -13.47 -34.32 4.62
N ARG A 202 -13.82 -35.05 5.69
CA ARG A 202 -15.21 -35.30 6.09
C ARG A 202 -15.93 -34.02 6.54
N GLU A 203 -15.27 -33.19 7.33
CA GLU A 203 -15.82 -31.90 7.80
C GLU A 203 -16.11 -30.93 6.63
N GLN A 204 -15.40 -31.08 5.51
CA GLN A 204 -15.61 -30.30 4.29
C GLN A 204 -16.56 -30.99 3.28
N GLY A 205 -17.14 -32.15 3.61
CA GLY A 205 -18.02 -32.91 2.71
C GLY A 205 -17.34 -33.45 1.46
N LEU A 206 -16.01 -33.63 1.49
CA LEU A 206 -15.22 -34.07 0.34
C LEU A 206 -15.10 -35.59 0.20
N ILE A 207 -15.44 -36.33 1.26
CA ILE A 207 -15.51 -37.80 1.38
C ILE A 207 -16.57 -38.19 2.41
#